data_AF-A0A957X0X2-F1
#
_entry.id   AF-A0A957X0X2-F1
#
_cell.length_a   1.000
_cell.length_b   1.000
_cell.length_c   1.000
_cell.angle_alpha   90.00
_cell.angle_beta   90.00
_cell.angle_gamma   90.00
#
_symmetry.space_group_name_H-M   'P 1'
#
loop_
_entity.id
_entity.type
_entity.pdbx_description
1 polymer ?
#
loop_
_entity_poly.entity_id
_entity_poly.type
_entity_poly.pdbx_seq_one_letter_code
_entity_poly.pdbx_strand_id
1 'polypeptide(L)'
;MNVQVIEKDGQPEWAVVPFRQYEQMVEAMEWLEDVRAFDDAKARITAGEELVPSRITHAILDGANPIRVWREYRGFTQQQLADQAGISKPYLSQ
;
A
#
# COMPACT_ATOMS: atom_id res chain seq x y z
N MET A 1 10.49 32.96 13.45
CA MET A 1 9.12 32.96 12.90
C MET A 1 8.25 33.74 13.87
N ASN A 2 7.63 34.85 13.45
CA ASN A 2 6.79 35.66 14.34
C ASN A 2 5.34 35.37 13.96
N VAL A 3 4.71 34.44 14.68
CA VAL A 3 3.33 34.01 14.45
C VAL A 3 2.47 34.68 15.50
N GLN A 4 1.42 35.40 15.09
CA GLN A 4 0.42 35.88 16.02
C GLN A 4 -0.42 34.70 16.47
N VAL A 5 -0.43 34.44 17.78
CA VAL A 5 -1.27 33.41 18.39
C VAL A 5 -2.50 34.08 18.99
N ILE A 6 -3.67 33.50 18.77
CA ILE A 6 -4.95 33.95 19.32
C ILE A 6 -5.39 32.90 20.35
N GLU A 7 -5.73 33.36 21.54
CA GLU A 7 -6.13 32.52 22.67
C GLU A 7 -7.65 32.45 22.85
N LYS A 8 -8.12 31.33 23.41
CA LYS A 8 -9.45 31.16 23.98
C LYS A 8 -9.31 30.57 25.37
N ASP A 9 -10.01 31.16 26.34
CA ASP A 9 -9.93 30.78 27.77
C ASP A 9 -8.49 30.74 28.31
N GLY A 10 -7.63 31.64 27.82
CA GLY A 10 -6.21 31.73 28.19
C GLY A 10 -5.32 30.63 27.58
N GLN A 11 -5.83 29.89 26.59
CA GLN A 11 -5.08 28.85 25.88
C GLN A 11 -4.94 29.18 24.39
N PRO A 12 -3.76 29.00 23.78
CA PRO A 12 -3.56 29.11 22.34
C PRO A 12 -4.52 28.19 21.56
N GLU A 13 -5.34 28.76 20.67
CA GLU A 13 -6.24 27.98 19.80
C GLU A 13 -5.98 28.22 18.31
N TRP A 14 -5.57 29.44 17.93
CA TRP A 14 -5.29 29.76 16.53
C TRP A 14 -3.94 30.45 16.33
N ALA A 15 -3.43 30.35 15.11
CA ALA A 15 -2.23 31.01 14.65
C ALA A 15 -2.51 31.74 13.34
N VAL A 16 -2.16 33.02 13.25
CA VAL A 16 -2.21 33.79 12.00
C VAL A 16 -0.87 33.65 11.31
N VAL A 17 -0.90 33.00 10.14
CA VAL A 17 0.25 32.84 9.26
C VAL A 17 -0.08 33.39 7.87
N PRO A 18 0.90 33.89 7.10
CA PRO A 18 0.69 34.19 5.69
C PRO A 18 0.13 32.97 4.95
N PHE A 19 -0.84 33.18 4.06
CA PHE A 19 -1.54 32.09 3.39
C PHE A 19 -0.59 31.11 2.66
N ARG A 20 0.41 31.63 1.94
CA ARG A 20 1.44 30.81 1.29
C ARG A 20 2.18 29.89 2.26
N GLN A 21 2.40 30.34 3.49
CA GLN A 21 3.06 29.53 4.51
C GLN A 21 2.13 28.43 5.02
N TYR A 22 0.83 28.72 5.19
CA TYR A 22 -0.16 27.71 5.48
C TYR A 22 -0.19 26.63 4.38
N GLU A 23 -0.19 27.02 3.11
CA GLU A 23 -0.13 26.07 1.98
C GLU A 23 1.12 25.17 2.05
N GLN A 24 2.29 25.75 2.32
CA GLN A 24 3.53 24.98 2.50
C GLN A 24 3.46 24.01 3.68
N MET A 25 2.79 24.39 4.77
CA MET A 25 2.60 23.50 5.91
C MET A 25 1.65 22.35 5.57
N VAL A 26 0.57 22.61 4.82
CA VAL A 26 -0.36 21.59 4.32
C VAL A 26 0.35 20.62 3.39
N GLU A 27 1.11 21.13 2.42
CA GLU A 27 1.92 20.31 1.52
C GLU A 27 2.94 19.47 2.29
N ALA A 28 3.69 20.07 3.23
CA ALA A 28 4.65 19.34 4.05
C ALA A 28 4.00 18.26 4.93
N MET A 29 2.76 18.46 5.37
CA MET A 29 1.99 17.45 6.11
C MET A 29 1.63 16.25 5.22
N GLU A 30 1.21 16.49 3.98
CA GLU A 30 0.92 15.42 3.01
C GLU A 30 2.19 14.63 2.64
N TRP A 31 3.30 15.32 2.35
CA TRP A 31 4.60 14.67 2.14
C TRP A 31 5.04 13.81 3.33
N LEU A 32 4.74 14.23 4.57
CA LEU A 32 5.08 13.46 5.76
C LEU A 32 4.28 12.14 5.84
N GLU A 33 3.04 12.13 5.35
CA GLU A 33 2.24 10.91 5.25
C GLU A 33 2.84 9.92 4.25
N ASP A 34 3.31 10.41 3.10
CA ASP A 34 4.01 9.59 2.10
C ASP A 34 5.32 8.98 2.64
N VAL A 35 6.12 9.79 3.35
CA VAL A 35 7.36 9.29 4.00
C VAL A 35 7.04 8.19 5.01
N ARG A 36 5.99 8.38 5.84
CA ARG A 36 5.56 7.35 6.80
C ARG A 36 5.10 6.08 6.09
N ALA A 37 4.30 6.21 5.03
CA ALA A 37 3.83 5.06 4.25
C ALA A 37 5.00 4.27 3.64
N PHE A 38 6.03 4.97 3.15
CA PHE A 38 7.27 4.36 2.66
C PHE A 38 8.02 3.62 3.76
N ASP A 39 8.25 4.27 4.92
CA ASP A 39 8.95 3.68 6.05
C ASP A 39 8.24 2.41 6.56
N ASP A 40 6.92 2.45 6.67
CA ASP A 40 6.10 1.30 7.06
C ASP A 40 6.19 0.15 6.05
N ALA A 41 6.17 0.45 4.75
CA ALA A 41 6.38 -0.56 3.70
C ALA A 41 7.79 -1.18 3.78
N LYS A 42 8.83 -0.36 4.00
CA LYS A 42 10.21 -0.82 4.16
C LYS A 42 10.40 -1.68 5.40
N ALA A 43 9.73 -1.33 6.51
CA ALA A 43 9.75 -2.10 7.73
C ALA A 43 9.12 -3.49 7.53
N ARG A 44 7.96 -3.57 6.88
CA ARG A 44 7.31 -4.86 6.57
C ARG A 44 8.16 -5.75 5.66
N ILE A 45 8.78 -5.18 4.62
CA ILE A 45 9.72 -5.91 3.75
C ILE A 45 10.89 -6.46 4.57
N THR A 46 11.46 -5.65 5.47
CA THR A 46 12.57 -6.08 6.34
C THR A 46 12.12 -7.17 7.33
N ALA A 47 10.86 -7.12 7.78
CA ALA A 47 10.25 -8.14 8.62
C ALA A 47 9.87 -9.44 7.87
N GLY A 48 10.11 -9.50 6.55
CA GLY A 48 9.90 -10.70 5.74
C GLY A 48 8.59 -10.74 4.97
N GLU A 49 7.92 -9.60 4.75
CA GLU A 49 6.78 -9.51 3.82
C GLU A 49 7.21 -10.00 2.41
N GLU A 50 6.43 -10.92 1.83
CA GLU A 50 6.74 -11.46 0.51
C GLU A 50 6.59 -10.38 -0.56
N LEU A 51 7.61 -10.23 -1.41
CA LEU A 51 7.56 -9.38 -2.59
C LEU A 51 7.07 -10.16 -3.81
N VAL A 52 6.09 -9.60 -4.50
CA VAL A 52 5.50 -10.17 -5.71
C VAL A 52 6.09 -9.48 -6.94
N PRO A 53 6.71 -10.20 -7.88
CA PRO A 53 7.21 -9.60 -9.11
C PRO A 53 6.08 -8.93 -9.91
N SER A 54 6.32 -7.73 -10.44
CA SER A 54 5.32 -6.94 -11.17
C SER A 54 4.69 -7.70 -12.35
N ARG A 55 5.42 -8.61 -13.00
CA ARG A 55 4.90 -9.48 -14.07
C ARG A 55 3.66 -10.28 -13.67
N ILE A 56 3.50 -10.63 -12.40
CA ILE A 56 2.34 -11.36 -11.89
C ILE A 56 1.12 -10.44 -11.92
N THR A 57 1.26 -9.24 -11.36
CA THR A 57 0.21 -8.22 -11.36
C THR A 57 -0.16 -7.80 -12.78
N HIS A 58 0.83 -7.51 -13.64
CA HIS A 58 0.57 -7.11 -15.01
C HIS A 58 -0.13 -8.21 -15.81
N ALA A 59 0.29 -9.48 -15.70
CA ALA A 59 -0.40 -10.57 -16.38
C ALA A 59 -1.89 -10.66 -16.00
N ILE A 60 -2.21 -10.45 -14.72
CA ILE A 60 -3.59 -10.44 -14.24
C ILE A 60 -4.36 -9.23 -14.80
N LEU A 61 -3.76 -8.04 -14.77
CA LEU A 61 -4.36 -6.82 -15.33
C LEU A 61 -4.58 -6.93 -16.85
N ASP A 62 -3.71 -7.66 -17.55
CA ASP A 62 -3.81 -7.95 -18.99
C ASP A 62 -4.84 -9.07 -19.30
N GLY A 63 -5.55 -9.57 -18.28
CA GLY A 63 -6.66 -10.51 -18.43
C GLY A 63 -6.26 -11.99 -18.35
N ALA A 64 -5.03 -12.32 -17.96
CA ALA A 64 -4.68 -13.71 -17.68
C ALA A 64 -5.45 -14.24 -16.46
N ASN A 65 -5.80 -15.53 -16.50
CA ASN A 65 -6.47 -16.18 -15.37
C ASN A 65 -5.59 -16.11 -14.10
N PRO A 66 -6.04 -15.48 -13.00
CA PRO A 66 -5.22 -15.27 -11.80
C PRO A 66 -4.74 -16.58 -11.15
N ILE A 67 -5.60 -17.61 -11.12
CA ILE A 67 -5.24 -18.91 -10.55
C ILE A 67 -4.08 -19.53 -11.34
N ARG A 68 -4.14 -19.47 -12.68
CA ARG A 68 -3.06 -19.97 -13.53
C ARG A 68 -1.75 -19.23 -13.25
N VAL A 69 -1.78 -17.89 -13.24
CA VAL A 69 -0.58 -17.05 -13.05
C VAL A 69 0.08 -17.35 -11.71
N TRP A 70 -0.69 -17.36 -10.61
CA TRP A 70 -0.16 -17.65 -9.28
C TRP A 70 0.36 -19.08 -9.16
N ARG A 71 -0.37 -20.06 -9.69
CA ARG A 71 0.03 -21.47 -9.68
C ARG A 71 1.38 -21.67 -10.35
N GLU A 72 1.56 -21.09 -11.55
CA GLU A 72 2.80 -21.22 -12.33
C GLU A 72 3.97 -20.48 -11.67
N TYR A 73 3.73 -19.29 -11.11
CA TYR A 73 4.75 -18.56 -10.34
C TYR A 73 5.25 -19.35 -9.13
N ARG A 74 4.36 -20.08 -8.47
CA ARG A 74 4.68 -20.94 -7.31
C ARG A 74 5.18 -22.33 -7.70
N GLY A 75 5.32 -22.63 -9.00
CA GLY A 75 5.84 -23.91 -9.50
C GLY A 75 4.89 -25.10 -9.36
N PHE A 76 3.60 -24.87 -9.15
CA PHE A 76 2.61 -25.94 -9.03
C PHE A 76 2.08 -26.39 -10.38
N THR A 77 1.85 -27.68 -10.54
CA THR A 77 0.95 -28.22 -11.58
C THR A 77 -0.50 -27.99 -11.17
N GLN A 78 -1.42 -28.05 -12.13
CA GLN A 78 -2.85 -27.93 -11.85
C GLN A 78 -3.34 -29.03 -10.89
N GLN A 79 -2.79 -30.25 -11.00
CA GLN A 79 -3.14 -31.35 -10.11
C GLN A 79 -2.66 -31.08 -8.68
N GLN A 80 -1.41 -30.67 -8.50
CA GLN A 80 -0.86 -30.36 -7.17
C GLN A 80 -1.66 -29.27 -6.44
N LEU A 81 -2.06 -28.22 -7.17
CA LEU A 81 -2.90 -27.17 -6.58
C LEU A 81 -4.29 -27.69 -6.20
N ALA A 82 -4.91 -28.52 -7.05
CA ALA A 82 -6.21 -29.12 -6.76
C ALA A 82 -6.17 -30.03 -5.53
N ASP A 83 -5.13 -30.86 -5.42
CA ASP A 83 -4.90 -31.76 -4.28
C ASP A 83 -4.73 -30.95 -2.98
N GLN A 84 -3.92 -29.89 -3.00
CA GLN A 84 -3.69 -29.03 -1.84
C GLN A 84 -4.94 -28.24 -1.43
N ALA A 85 -5.80 -27.90 -2.38
CA ALA A 85 -7.06 -27.22 -2.15
C ALA A 85 -8.22 -28.18 -1.79
N GLY A 86 -8.02 -29.51 -1.85
CA GLY A 86 -9.05 -30.50 -1.54
C GLY A 86 -10.21 -30.54 -2.54
N ILE A 87 -9.97 -30.18 -3.81
CA ILE A 87 -10.98 -30.12 -4.87
C ILE A 87 -10.57 -30.96 -6.09
N SER A 88 -11.51 -31.21 -6.99
CA SER A 88 -11.19 -31.91 -8.24
C SER A 88 -10.46 -31.00 -9.23
N LYS A 89 -9.54 -31.56 -10.01
CA LYS A 89 -8.83 -30.84 -11.08
C LYS A 89 -9.76 -30.16 -12.09
N PRO A 90 -10.86 -30.79 -12.56
CA PRO A 90 -11.82 -30.11 -13.44
C PRO A 90 -12.45 -28.89 -12.78
N TYR A 91 -12.82 -28.98 -11.49
CA TYR A 91 -13.43 -27.88 -10.74
C TYR A 91 -12.48 -26.67 -10.62
N LEU A 92 -11.17 -26.90 -10.52
CA LEU A 92 -10.16 -25.83 -10.52
C LEU A 92 -10.03 -25.08 -11.88
N SER A 93 -10.47 -25.68 -12.99
CA SER A 93 -10.43 -25.08 -14.35
C SER A 93 -11.75 -24.53 -14.87
N GLN A 94 -12.84 -24.69 -14.13
CA GLN A 94 -14.13 -24.07 -14.50
C GLN A 94 -14.08 -22.56 -14.26
#